data_AF-A0A6J2QM55-F1
#
_entry.id   AF-A0A6J2QM55-F1
#
_cell.length_a   1.000
_cell.length_b   1.000
_cell.length_c   1.000
_cell.angle_alpha   90.00
_cell.angle_beta   90.00
_cell.angle_gamma   90.00
#
_symmetry.space_group_name_H-M   'P 1'
#
loop_
_entity.id
_entity.type
_entity.pdbx_description
1 polymer ?
#
loop_
_entity_poly.entity_id
_entity_poly.type
_entity_poly.pdbx_seq_one_letter_code
_entity_poly.pdbx_strand_id
1 'polypeptide(L)'
;METYLNLVVLLSLCSISLVQECSTQLLEDVDFPRNDIKFVYSPDAEHCRQLCTQHPSCVFFSFLRADWTKDNRHYFCYLKSIPSGQPYLWIKLQGATSGFSLKVCTPEPQPCLPKVYNNMDFPGADYRSLFTADHEECQRACTQDPACQFFTFLNEFITAETIRYKCHLNFSWSIPVSLISKKKAGFVSGFSHKIQVTQQSNTECEGKPFTNTATLGKDLKVLPAACPGQALCSDHPSCTYFSFDR
;
A
#
# COMPACT_ATOMS: atom_id res chain seq x y z
N MET A 1 64.38 -1.43 -6.08
CA MET A 1 63.28 -1.19 -7.04
C MET A 1 62.36 -2.40 -7.23
N GLU A 2 62.57 -3.54 -6.55
CA GLU A 2 61.64 -4.70 -6.64
C GLU A 2 60.66 -4.83 -5.47
N THR A 3 60.88 -4.14 -4.35
CA THR A 3 59.98 -4.20 -3.18
C THR A 3 58.80 -3.24 -3.26
N TYR A 4 58.91 -2.16 -4.05
CA TYR A 4 57.83 -1.19 -4.26
C TYR A 4 56.79 -1.64 -5.30
N LEU A 5 57.16 -2.52 -6.24
CA LEU A 5 56.24 -3.00 -7.28
C LEU A 5 55.21 -4.00 -6.71
N ASN A 6 55.58 -4.75 -5.67
CA ASN A 6 54.67 -5.68 -4.99
C ASN A 6 53.67 -4.99 -4.04
N LEU A 7 53.95 -3.78 -3.54
CA LEU A 7 52.99 -3.02 -2.73
C LEU A 7 51.88 -2.38 -3.57
N VAL A 8 52.17 -2.03 -4.83
CA VAL A 8 51.18 -1.42 -5.74
C VAL A 8 50.23 -2.48 -6.33
N VAL A 9 50.69 -3.72 -6.48
CA VAL A 9 49.84 -4.84 -6.96
C VAL A 9 48.89 -5.36 -5.86
N LEU A 10 49.28 -5.27 -4.58
CA LEU A 10 48.43 -5.69 -3.44
C LEU A 10 47.39 -4.64 -3.00
N LEU A 11 47.51 -3.38 -3.43
CA LEU A 11 46.50 -2.34 -3.19
C LEU A 11 45.51 -2.19 -4.36
N SER A 12 45.63 -3.02 -5.41
CA SER A 12 44.77 -3.00 -6.61
C SER A 12 43.61 -4.00 -6.56
N LEU A 13 43.41 -4.71 -5.46
CA LEU A 13 42.30 -5.66 -5.31
C LEU A 13 41.40 -5.21 -4.15
N CYS A 14 40.11 -5.04 -4.47
CA CYS A 14 39.03 -4.74 -3.55
C CYS A 14 38.82 -3.27 -3.13
N SER A 15 38.70 -2.39 -4.13
CA SER A 15 37.54 -1.49 -4.12
C SER A 15 36.29 -2.33 -4.46
N ILE A 16 35.85 -3.20 -3.54
CA ILE A 16 34.52 -3.79 -3.64
C ILE A 16 33.58 -2.65 -3.28
N SER A 17 33.21 -1.86 -4.29
CA SER A 17 31.92 -1.20 -4.25
C SER A 17 30.93 -2.33 -3.96
N LEU A 18 30.30 -2.32 -2.77
CA LEU A 18 29.11 -3.12 -2.51
C LEU A 18 28.05 -2.65 -3.52
N VAL A 19 28.14 -3.16 -4.75
CA VAL A 19 27.05 -3.09 -5.70
C VAL A 19 26.02 -4.01 -5.07
N GLN A 20 25.08 -3.42 -4.34
CA GLN A 20 23.90 -4.14 -3.95
C GLN A 20 23.21 -4.52 -5.25
N GLU A 21 23.39 -5.77 -5.66
CA GLU A 21 22.91 -6.24 -6.95
C GLU A 21 21.40 -6.01 -7.04
N CYS A 22 20.98 -5.34 -8.10
CA CYS A 22 19.56 -5.16 -8.39
C CYS A 22 18.94 -6.55 -8.60
N SER A 23 18.05 -6.94 -7.68
CA SER A 23 17.27 -8.17 -7.81
C SER A 23 15.83 -7.84 -8.16
N THR A 24 15.45 -8.12 -9.40
CA THR A 24 14.07 -7.97 -9.90
C THR A 24 13.21 -9.20 -9.67
N GLN A 25 13.81 -10.30 -9.22
CA GLN A 25 13.16 -11.60 -9.09
C GLN A 25 12.15 -11.61 -7.93
N LEU A 26 10.99 -12.21 -8.18
CA LEU A 26 10.04 -12.61 -7.15
C LEU A 26 10.25 -14.09 -6.83
N LEU A 27 10.37 -14.40 -5.54
CA LEU A 27 10.60 -15.74 -5.02
C LEU A 27 9.28 -16.29 -4.51
N GLU A 28 8.63 -17.15 -5.30
CA GLU A 28 7.41 -17.83 -4.90
C GLU A 28 7.66 -18.94 -3.88
N ASP A 29 6.67 -19.15 -3.02
CA ASP A 29 6.69 -20.08 -1.90
C ASP A 29 7.92 -19.92 -1.00
N VAL A 30 8.36 -18.67 -0.81
CA VAL A 30 9.49 -18.27 0.03
C VAL A 30 9.10 -17.10 0.93
N ASP A 31 9.50 -17.19 2.20
CA ASP A 31 9.39 -16.12 3.19
C ASP A 31 10.77 -15.66 3.67
N PHE A 32 10.88 -14.35 3.92
CA PHE A 32 12.00 -13.71 4.60
C PHE A 32 11.57 -13.43 6.05
N PRO A 33 11.86 -14.35 6.99
CA PRO A 33 11.30 -14.24 8.33
C PRO A 33 11.91 -13.04 9.07
N ARG A 34 11.10 -12.46 9.98
CA ARG A 34 11.45 -11.33 10.86
C ARG A 34 11.70 -10.03 10.09
N ASN A 35 12.23 -9.03 10.82
CA ASN A 35 12.60 -7.70 10.32
C ASN A 35 11.42 -6.88 9.77
N ASP A 36 10.20 -7.22 10.17
CA ASP A 36 8.97 -6.52 9.81
C ASP A 36 8.97 -5.11 10.41
N ILE A 37 8.90 -4.08 9.55
CA ILE A 37 8.77 -2.69 9.98
C ILE A 37 7.33 -2.19 9.84
N LYS A 38 6.58 -2.75 8.90
CA LYS A 38 5.18 -2.38 8.63
C LYS A 38 4.51 -3.52 7.87
N PHE A 39 3.23 -3.74 8.12
CA PHE A 39 2.39 -4.51 7.21
C PHE A 39 1.36 -3.58 6.56
N VAL A 40 1.04 -3.86 5.31
CA VAL A 40 0.07 -3.14 4.49
C VAL A 40 -0.72 -4.16 3.68
N TYR A 41 -1.92 -3.80 3.22
CA TYR A 41 -2.64 -4.66 2.28
C TYR A 41 -2.08 -4.45 0.87
N SER A 42 -1.97 -5.55 0.12
CA SER A 42 -1.57 -5.53 -1.28
C SER A 42 -2.38 -6.56 -2.07
N PRO A 43 -2.88 -6.24 -3.26
CA PRO A 43 -3.60 -7.20 -4.08
C PRO A 43 -2.69 -8.28 -4.68
N ASP A 44 -1.40 -7.99 -4.87
CA ASP A 44 -0.39 -8.93 -5.37
C ASP A 44 1.04 -8.60 -4.89
N ALA A 45 2.00 -9.43 -5.32
CA ALA A 45 3.41 -9.31 -4.95
C ALA A 45 4.09 -8.12 -5.64
N GLU A 46 3.70 -7.77 -6.87
CA GLU A 46 4.24 -6.62 -7.59
C GLU A 46 3.90 -5.29 -6.89
N HIS A 47 2.65 -5.13 -6.46
CA HIS A 47 2.23 -3.97 -5.66
C HIS A 47 2.92 -3.95 -4.31
N CYS A 48 3.11 -5.12 -3.68
CA CYS A 48 3.86 -5.19 -2.43
C CYS A 48 5.33 -4.74 -2.61
N ARG A 49 5.97 -5.15 -3.72
CA ARG A 49 7.31 -4.69 -4.09
C ARG A 49 7.35 -3.19 -4.32
N GLN A 50 6.35 -2.61 -4.96
CA GLN A 50 6.28 -1.16 -5.16
C GLN A 50 6.16 -0.42 -3.83
N LEU A 51 5.29 -0.87 -2.92
CA LEU A 51 5.18 -0.30 -1.59
C LEU A 51 6.52 -0.36 -0.83
N CYS A 52 7.26 -1.48 -0.93
CA CYS A 52 8.61 -1.57 -0.37
C CYS A 52 9.61 -0.62 -1.05
N THR A 53 9.50 -0.47 -2.38
CA THR A 53 10.37 0.43 -3.14
C THR A 53 10.14 1.90 -2.77
N GLN A 54 8.90 2.28 -2.50
CA GLN A 54 8.53 3.63 -2.07
C GLN A 54 8.82 3.89 -0.59
N HIS A 55 8.70 2.88 0.28
CA HIS A 55 8.90 3.05 1.71
C HIS A 55 10.38 3.29 2.04
N PRO A 56 10.77 4.41 2.67
CA PRO A 56 12.18 4.86 2.78
C PRO A 56 13.12 3.82 3.37
N SER A 57 12.68 3.12 4.42
CA SER A 57 13.51 2.12 5.11
C SER A 57 13.38 0.69 4.56
N CYS A 58 12.42 0.39 3.68
CA CYS A 58 12.19 -1.00 3.25
C CYS A 58 13.29 -1.48 2.29
N VAL A 59 13.79 -2.68 2.54
CA VAL A 59 14.87 -3.35 1.80
C VAL A 59 14.33 -4.56 1.03
N PHE A 60 13.46 -5.35 1.65
CA PHE A 60 12.78 -6.48 1.04
C PHE A 60 11.40 -6.66 1.65
N PHE A 61 10.61 -7.56 1.07
CA PHE A 61 9.24 -7.80 1.50
C PHE A 61 8.89 -9.29 1.45
N SER A 62 7.82 -9.64 2.16
CA SER A 62 7.14 -10.93 2.01
C SER A 62 5.64 -10.70 1.93
N PHE A 63 5.03 -11.21 0.86
CA PHE A 63 3.62 -11.07 0.53
C PHE A 63 2.89 -12.39 0.73
N LEU A 64 1.82 -12.40 1.51
CA LEU A 64 0.93 -13.53 1.67
C LEU A 64 -0.14 -13.49 0.57
N ARG A 65 -0.11 -14.48 -0.33
CA ARG A 65 -0.95 -14.53 -1.52
C ARG A 65 -2.42 -14.83 -1.20
N ALA A 66 -3.24 -14.74 -2.23
CA ALA A 66 -4.67 -15.06 -2.17
C ALA A 66 -4.98 -16.53 -1.84
N ASP A 67 -4.02 -17.44 -2.02
CA ASP A 67 -4.12 -18.87 -1.72
C ASP A 67 -3.54 -19.24 -0.33
N TRP A 68 -3.36 -18.27 0.57
CA TRP A 68 -2.60 -18.44 1.81
C TRP A 68 -3.07 -19.50 2.82
N THR A 69 -4.32 -19.92 3.01
CA THR A 69 -4.78 -21.02 3.90
C THR A 69 -4.41 -21.07 5.41
N LYS A 70 -3.25 -20.59 5.92
CA LYS A 70 -2.86 -20.87 7.32
C LYS A 70 -3.68 -20.07 8.34
N ASP A 71 -4.09 -18.86 7.98
CA ASP A 71 -4.91 -17.97 8.80
C ASP A 71 -5.55 -16.87 7.92
N ASN A 72 -6.09 -15.82 8.52
CA ASN A 72 -6.79 -14.74 7.83
C ASN A 72 -5.87 -13.66 7.20
N ARG A 73 -4.54 -13.86 7.17
CA ARG A 73 -3.57 -12.86 6.69
C ARG A 73 -3.34 -12.86 5.18
N HIS A 74 -4.27 -13.41 4.41
CA HIS A 74 -4.24 -13.31 2.95
C HIS A 74 -4.13 -11.83 2.55
N TYR A 75 -3.36 -11.52 1.51
CA TYR A 75 -3.09 -10.17 1.01
C TYR A 75 -2.20 -9.29 1.90
N PHE A 76 -1.59 -9.83 2.96
CA PHE A 76 -0.67 -9.06 3.79
C PHE A 76 0.66 -8.91 3.07
N CYS A 77 1.08 -7.66 2.90
CA CYS A 77 2.40 -7.27 2.44
C CYS A 77 3.23 -6.82 3.63
N TYR A 78 4.22 -7.61 4.01
CA TYR A 78 5.17 -7.28 5.07
C TYR A 78 6.36 -6.55 4.48
N LEU A 79 6.50 -5.27 4.82
CA LEU A 79 7.67 -4.46 4.50
C LEU A 79 8.73 -4.71 5.55
N LYS A 80 9.96 -4.99 5.11
CA LYS A 80 11.04 -5.44 6.00
C LYS A 80 12.31 -4.64 5.78
N SER A 81 13.07 -4.46 6.86
CA SER A 81 14.32 -3.70 6.85
C SER A 81 15.38 -4.30 7.75
N ILE A 82 16.61 -4.36 7.26
CA ILE A 82 17.76 -4.83 8.01
C ILE A 82 19.02 -4.06 7.56
N PRO A 83 19.93 -3.70 8.48
CA PRO A 83 21.15 -2.96 8.13
C PRO A 83 22.05 -3.67 7.12
N SER A 84 22.09 -5.00 7.11
CA SER A 84 22.93 -5.79 6.19
C SER A 84 22.46 -5.75 4.73
N GLY A 85 21.25 -5.28 4.46
CA GLY A 85 20.66 -5.30 3.12
C GLY A 85 20.15 -6.68 2.66
N GLN A 86 20.40 -7.75 3.43
CA GLN A 86 20.05 -9.13 3.07
C GLN A 86 19.30 -9.84 4.19
N PRO A 87 18.28 -10.68 3.87
CA PRO A 87 17.59 -11.47 4.88
C PRO A 87 18.54 -12.52 5.48
N TYR A 88 18.36 -12.82 6.76
CA TYR A 88 19.18 -13.85 7.43
C TYR A 88 18.88 -15.27 6.92
N LEU A 89 17.64 -15.51 6.49
CA LEU A 89 17.12 -16.82 6.12
C LEU A 89 16.14 -16.70 4.96
N TRP A 90 16.09 -17.76 4.17
CA TRP A 90 15.09 -18.00 3.13
C TRP A 90 14.38 -19.28 3.52
N ILE A 91 13.12 -19.20 3.91
CA ILE A 91 12.35 -20.38 4.30
C ILE A 91 11.32 -20.70 3.23
N LYS A 92 11.18 -21.99 2.91
CA LYS A 92 10.11 -22.44 2.03
C LYS A 92 8.77 -22.29 2.76
N LEU A 93 7.89 -21.47 2.22
CA LEU A 93 6.59 -21.17 2.80
C LEU A 93 5.55 -21.05 1.68
N GLN A 94 4.77 -22.11 1.49
CA GLN A 94 3.70 -22.15 0.49
C GLN A 94 2.71 -20.99 0.70
N GLY A 95 2.35 -20.30 -0.38
CA GLY A 95 1.43 -19.16 -0.33
C GLY A 95 2.10 -17.83 0.03
N ALA A 96 3.43 -17.79 0.20
CA ALA A 96 4.18 -16.56 0.38
C ALA A 96 5.05 -16.26 -0.85
N THR A 97 5.11 -15.00 -1.26
CA THR A 97 6.03 -14.52 -2.30
C THR A 97 6.90 -13.41 -1.72
N SER A 98 8.22 -13.56 -1.80
CA SER A 98 9.17 -12.56 -1.30
C SER A 98 9.99 -11.93 -2.41
N GLY A 99 10.58 -10.78 -2.16
CA GLY A 99 11.42 -10.08 -3.12
C GLY A 99 12.13 -8.86 -2.53
N PHE A 100 12.99 -8.24 -3.33
CA PHE A 100 13.76 -7.07 -2.92
C PHE A 100 13.14 -5.77 -3.44
N SER A 101 13.44 -4.69 -2.73
CA SER A 101 13.16 -3.32 -3.16
C SER A 101 13.90 -2.99 -4.46
N LEU A 102 13.25 -2.28 -5.38
CA LEU A 102 13.85 -1.88 -6.65
C LEU A 102 14.58 -0.53 -6.59
N LYS A 103 14.78 0.05 -5.40
CA LYS A 103 15.48 1.35 -5.23
C LYS A 103 16.87 1.38 -5.88
N VAL A 104 17.58 0.26 -5.83
CA VAL A 104 18.93 0.15 -6.42
C VAL A 104 18.87 -0.11 -7.93
N CYS A 105 17.74 -0.63 -8.42
CA CYS A 105 17.52 -0.95 -9.83
C CYS A 105 17.15 0.27 -10.67
N THR A 106 16.48 1.26 -10.08
CA THR A 106 15.95 2.42 -10.79
C THR A 106 16.23 3.68 -9.96
N PRO A 107 17.11 4.58 -10.41
CA PRO A 107 17.37 5.84 -9.71
C PRO A 107 16.16 6.78 -9.72
N GLU A 108 15.25 6.61 -10.68
CA GLU A 108 14.05 7.41 -10.83
C GLU A 108 12.86 6.81 -10.07
N PRO A 109 11.97 7.65 -9.49
CA PRO A 109 10.75 7.19 -8.85
C PRO A 109 9.90 6.38 -9.83
N GLN A 110 9.60 5.12 -9.50
CA GLN A 110 8.72 4.31 -10.34
C GLN A 110 7.30 4.89 -10.32
N PRO A 111 6.65 5.05 -11.49
CA PRO A 111 5.26 5.44 -11.55
C PRO A 111 4.39 4.44 -10.79
N CYS A 112 3.30 4.94 -10.19
CA CYS A 112 2.29 4.11 -9.55
C CYS A 112 1.83 3.00 -10.51
N LEU A 113 1.67 1.77 -10.02
CA LEU A 113 1.21 0.63 -10.82
C LEU A 113 -0.04 1.02 -11.63
N PRO A 114 0.02 1.05 -12.98
CA PRO A 114 -1.15 1.28 -13.81
C PRO A 114 -2.04 0.03 -13.88
N LYS A 115 -1.69 -1.02 -13.13
CA LYS A 115 -2.35 -2.32 -13.17
C LYS A 115 -3.76 -2.21 -12.61
N VAL A 116 -4.71 -2.72 -13.38
CA VAL A 116 -6.11 -2.90 -13.01
C VAL A 116 -6.35 -4.37 -12.67
N TYR A 117 -7.23 -4.61 -11.70
CA TYR A 117 -7.52 -5.92 -11.13
C TYR A 117 -8.96 -6.31 -11.47
N ASN A 118 -9.10 -7.16 -12.48
CA ASN A 118 -10.38 -7.71 -12.89
C ASN A 118 -10.90 -8.72 -11.88
N ASN A 119 -12.22 -8.73 -11.71
CA ASN A 119 -12.95 -9.58 -10.76
C ASN A 119 -12.40 -9.46 -9.34
N MET A 120 -12.00 -8.25 -8.95
CA MET A 120 -11.46 -7.97 -7.63
C MET A 120 -12.12 -6.73 -7.05
N ASP A 121 -12.63 -6.89 -5.85
CA ASP A 121 -13.17 -5.84 -5.01
C ASP A 121 -12.06 -5.40 -4.05
N PHE A 122 -11.70 -4.13 -4.05
CA PHE A 122 -10.84 -3.52 -3.04
C PHE A 122 -11.75 -2.88 -1.99
N PRO A 123 -12.13 -3.63 -0.94
CA PRO A 123 -12.97 -3.03 0.08
C PRO A 123 -12.19 -1.89 0.73
N GLY A 124 -12.83 -0.74 0.78
CA GLY A 124 -12.33 0.50 1.33
C GLY A 124 -13.41 1.18 2.15
N ALA A 125 -13.08 2.30 2.79
CA ALA A 125 -14.13 3.27 3.03
C ALA A 125 -14.38 4.01 1.73
N ASP A 126 -15.40 3.54 1.03
CA ASP A 126 -16.09 4.38 0.08
C ASP A 126 -16.52 5.66 0.80
N TYR A 127 -16.04 6.78 0.29
CA TYR A 127 -16.45 8.12 0.75
C TYR A 127 -17.25 8.84 -0.35
N ARG A 128 -17.11 8.37 -1.59
CA ARG A 128 -17.81 8.91 -2.75
C ARG A 128 -18.07 7.81 -3.76
N SER A 129 -19.23 7.87 -4.40
CA SER A 129 -19.54 7.04 -5.56
C SER A 129 -20.17 7.87 -6.67
N LEU A 130 -19.89 7.52 -7.91
CA LEU A 130 -20.46 8.11 -9.11
C LEU A 130 -20.75 7.01 -10.15
N PHE A 131 -21.44 7.35 -11.23
CA PHE A 131 -21.56 6.45 -12.39
C PHE A 131 -20.56 6.87 -13.46
N THR A 132 -19.86 5.90 -14.04
CA THR A 132 -18.89 6.10 -15.13
C THR A 132 -19.20 5.15 -16.28
N ALA A 133 -18.78 5.48 -17.50
CA ALA A 133 -19.00 4.61 -18.65
C ALA A 133 -18.24 3.27 -18.51
N ASP A 134 -17.02 3.34 -17.98
CA ASP A 134 -16.10 2.22 -17.82
C ASP A 134 -15.17 2.42 -16.62
N HIS A 135 -14.24 1.48 -16.44
CA HIS A 135 -13.24 1.53 -15.37
C HIS A 135 -12.15 2.58 -15.62
N GLU A 136 -11.88 2.96 -16.87
CA GLU A 136 -10.86 3.96 -17.19
C GLU A 136 -11.32 5.34 -16.71
N GLU A 137 -12.59 5.65 -16.91
CA GLU A 137 -13.21 6.88 -16.43
C GLU A 137 -13.34 6.90 -14.91
N CYS A 138 -13.58 5.74 -14.30
CA CYS A 138 -13.51 5.61 -12.84
C CYS A 138 -12.09 5.87 -12.31
N GLN A 139 -11.06 5.31 -12.96
CA GLN A 139 -9.67 5.54 -12.60
C GLN A 139 -9.25 7.00 -12.79
N ARG A 140 -9.72 7.64 -13.86
CA ARG A 140 -9.49 9.07 -14.10
C ARG A 140 -10.14 9.92 -13.00
N ALA A 141 -11.39 9.62 -12.63
CA ALA A 141 -12.07 10.31 -11.54
C ALA A 141 -11.32 10.15 -10.21
N CYS A 142 -10.87 8.93 -9.89
CA CYS A 142 -10.03 8.68 -8.72
C CYS A 142 -8.71 9.46 -8.78
N THR A 143 -8.05 9.44 -9.93
CA THR A 143 -6.78 10.16 -10.13
C THR A 143 -6.97 11.67 -9.98
N GLN A 144 -8.11 12.24 -10.36
CA GLN A 144 -8.38 13.67 -10.20
C GLN A 144 -8.76 14.05 -8.77
N ASP A 145 -9.40 13.16 -8.02
CA ASP A 145 -9.77 13.39 -6.62
C ASP A 145 -8.51 13.29 -5.71
N PRO A 146 -8.13 14.35 -4.95
CA PRO A 146 -6.95 14.34 -4.10
C PRO A 146 -6.96 13.25 -3.02
N ALA A 147 -8.15 12.81 -2.62
CA ALA A 147 -8.31 11.92 -1.49
C ALA A 147 -8.47 10.44 -1.91
N CYS A 148 -8.68 10.18 -3.20
CA CYS A 148 -8.84 8.83 -3.70
C CYS A 148 -7.48 8.14 -3.86
N GLN A 149 -7.31 7.03 -3.17
CA GLN A 149 -6.12 6.19 -3.27
C GLN A 149 -6.35 5.03 -4.25
N PHE A 150 -7.56 4.47 -4.25
CA PHE A 150 -7.95 3.37 -5.11
C PHE A 150 -9.45 3.43 -5.43
N PHE A 151 -9.86 2.71 -6.46
CA PHE A 151 -11.24 2.68 -6.91
C PHE A 151 -11.73 1.24 -7.08
N THR A 152 -13.05 1.10 -7.09
CA THR A 152 -13.73 -0.14 -7.45
C THR A 152 -14.91 0.20 -8.37
N PHE A 153 -14.87 -0.33 -9.59
CA PHE A 153 -15.88 -0.16 -10.63
C PHE A 153 -16.70 -1.43 -10.80
N LEU A 154 -18.03 -1.28 -10.84
CA LEU A 154 -18.98 -2.35 -11.08
C LEU A 154 -19.33 -2.38 -12.56
N ASN A 155 -18.98 -3.45 -13.27
CA ASN A 155 -19.13 -3.51 -14.72
C ASN A 155 -20.50 -4.08 -15.17
N GLU A 156 -20.63 -4.37 -16.46
CA GLU A 156 -21.86 -4.86 -17.10
C GLU A 156 -22.38 -6.20 -16.55
N PHE A 157 -21.51 -7.03 -15.95
CA PHE A 157 -21.91 -8.34 -15.42
C PHE A 157 -22.71 -8.25 -14.11
N ILE A 158 -22.87 -7.05 -13.54
CA ILE A 158 -23.68 -6.83 -12.35
C ILE A 158 -25.16 -6.87 -12.70
N THR A 159 -25.90 -7.81 -12.09
CA THR A 159 -27.33 -8.03 -12.34
C THR A 159 -28.21 -6.88 -11.83
N ALA A 160 -27.86 -6.30 -10.68
CA ALA A 160 -28.58 -5.19 -10.08
C ALA A 160 -28.30 -3.89 -10.83
N GLU A 161 -29.28 -3.44 -11.63
CA GLU A 161 -29.13 -2.25 -12.50
C GLU A 161 -28.83 -0.97 -11.72
N THR A 162 -29.35 -0.87 -10.50
CA THR A 162 -29.17 0.31 -9.63
C THR A 162 -27.73 0.54 -9.18
N ILE A 163 -26.85 -0.45 -9.33
CA ILE A 163 -25.43 -0.36 -8.95
C ILE A 163 -24.49 -0.72 -10.11
N ARG A 164 -25.02 -1.13 -11.27
CA ARG A 164 -24.22 -1.38 -12.48
C ARG A 164 -23.58 -0.07 -12.94
N TYR A 165 -22.34 -0.11 -13.43
CA TYR A 165 -21.54 1.05 -13.83
C TYR A 165 -21.22 2.03 -12.69
N LYS A 166 -21.40 1.61 -11.44
CA LYS A 166 -21.07 2.42 -10.28
C LYS A 166 -19.57 2.34 -10.00
N CYS A 167 -18.97 3.51 -9.89
CA CYS A 167 -17.58 3.73 -9.52
C CYS A 167 -17.52 4.20 -8.06
N HIS A 168 -16.82 3.45 -7.23
CA HIS A 168 -16.55 3.78 -5.83
C HIS A 168 -15.13 4.34 -5.71
N LEU A 169 -15.00 5.53 -5.13
CA LEU A 169 -13.73 6.15 -4.77
C LEU A 169 -13.43 5.84 -3.30
N ASN A 170 -12.26 5.26 -3.07
CA ASN A 170 -11.90 4.67 -1.79
C ASN A 170 -10.56 5.22 -1.28
N PHE A 171 -10.39 5.18 0.04
CA PHE A 171 -9.14 5.50 0.73
C PHE A 171 -8.84 4.45 1.82
N SER A 172 -7.59 4.40 2.25
CA SER A 172 -7.14 3.56 3.38
C SER A 172 -7.13 4.40 4.66
N TRP A 173 -7.69 3.85 5.73
CA TRP A 173 -7.52 4.40 7.08
C TRP A 173 -6.12 4.06 7.62
N SER A 174 -5.59 4.89 8.49
CA SER A 174 -4.35 4.64 9.26
C SER A 174 -4.52 3.51 10.28
N ILE A 175 -5.76 3.18 10.61
CA ILE A 175 -6.14 2.05 11.47
C ILE A 175 -6.55 0.87 10.58
N PRO A 176 -6.17 -0.38 10.90
CA PRO A 176 -6.57 -1.55 10.13
C PRO A 176 -8.08 -1.80 10.21
N VAL A 177 -8.84 -1.14 9.35
CA VAL A 177 -10.15 -1.60 8.90
C VAL A 177 -9.88 -2.80 7.98
N SER A 178 -10.73 -3.83 7.99
CA SER A 178 -10.50 -5.03 7.18
C SER A 178 -10.66 -4.69 5.69
N LEU A 179 -9.56 -4.33 5.03
CA LEU A 179 -9.47 -3.96 3.62
C LEU A 179 -9.07 -5.17 2.76
N ILE A 180 -9.65 -6.34 3.05
CA ILE A 180 -9.27 -7.61 2.39
C ILE A 180 -9.78 -7.60 0.95
N SER A 181 -8.89 -7.45 -0.03
CA SER A 181 -9.25 -7.62 -1.44
C SER A 181 -9.96 -8.97 -1.64
N LYS A 182 -11.16 -8.95 -2.23
CA LYS A 182 -11.95 -10.17 -2.46
C LYS A 182 -12.12 -10.40 -3.94
N LYS A 183 -11.92 -11.65 -4.39
CA LYS A 183 -12.35 -12.04 -5.73
C LYS A 183 -13.87 -11.90 -5.81
N LYS A 184 -14.34 -11.07 -6.73
CA LYS A 184 -15.76 -10.78 -6.91
C LYS A 184 -16.04 -10.50 -8.38
N ALA A 185 -16.83 -11.36 -9.01
CA ALA A 185 -17.13 -11.25 -10.42
C ALA A 185 -17.85 -9.92 -10.73
N GLY A 186 -17.44 -9.27 -11.81
CA GLY A 186 -18.01 -7.99 -12.26
C GLY A 186 -17.48 -6.76 -11.52
N PHE A 187 -16.47 -6.92 -10.65
CA PHE A 187 -15.80 -5.83 -9.96
C PHE A 187 -14.41 -5.63 -10.58
N VAL A 188 -14.07 -4.39 -10.90
CA VAL A 188 -12.78 -3.99 -11.46
C VAL A 188 -12.17 -2.96 -10.53
N SER A 189 -11.06 -3.28 -9.88
CA SER A 189 -10.40 -2.35 -8.95
C SER A 189 -9.04 -1.89 -9.47
N GLY A 190 -8.59 -0.73 -9.02
CA GLY A 190 -7.29 -0.19 -9.41
C GLY A 190 -6.88 0.98 -8.52
N PHE A 191 -5.69 1.52 -8.78
CA PHE A 191 -5.12 2.60 -7.98
C PHE A 191 -5.19 3.95 -8.71
N SER A 192 -5.19 5.02 -7.92
CA SER A 192 -4.93 6.37 -8.43
C SER A 192 -3.54 6.43 -9.06
N HIS A 193 -3.41 7.12 -10.20
CA HIS A 193 -2.10 7.35 -10.84
C HIS A 193 -1.31 8.49 -10.19
N LYS A 194 -1.84 9.14 -9.15
CA LYS A 194 -1.10 10.16 -8.39
C LYS A 194 0.04 9.51 -7.63
N ILE A 195 1.26 10.02 -7.83
CA ILE A 195 2.40 9.72 -6.96
C ILE A 195 2.01 10.22 -5.56
N GLN A 196 1.93 9.31 -4.58
CA GLN A 196 1.85 9.69 -3.18
C GLN A 196 3.19 10.32 -2.79
N VAL A 197 3.34 11.61 -3.08
CA VAL A 197 4.30 12.42 -2.35
C VAL A 197 3.68 12.58 -0.97
N THR A 198 4.28 11.99 0.06
CA THR A 198 4.10 12.43 1.44
C THR A 198 4.56 13.88 1.54
N GLN A 199 3.79 14.81 0.97
CA GLN A 199 3.88 16.21 1.34
C GLN A 199 3.04 16.34 2.59
N GLN A 200 3.77 16.44 3.69
CA GLN A 200 3.34 17.02 4.93
C GLN A 200 2.71 18.38 4.62
N SER A 201 1.40 18.40 4.33
CA SER A 201 0.67 19.66 4.25
C SER A 201 0.54 20.15 5.69
N ASN A 202 1.35 21.13 6.05
CA ASN A 202 1.18 21.90 7.28
C ASN A 202 -0.10 22.73 7.14
N THR A 203 -1.26 22.08 7.26
CA THR A 203 -2.50 22.76 7.61
C THR A 203 -2.47 23.03 9.11
N GLU A 204 -2.88 24.25 9.48
CA GLU A 204 -3.01 24.70 10.85
C GLU A 204 -4.05 23.83 11.57
N CYS A 205 -3.57 22.79 12.26
CA CYS A 205 -4.41 21.84 12.98
C CYS A 205 -4.76 22.38 14.37
N GLU A 206 -6.04 22.60 14.65
CA GLU A 206 -6.49 22.83 16.02
C GLU A 206 -6.58 21.49 16.77
N GLY A 207 -5.53 21.16 17.52
CA GLY A 207 -5.41 19.88 18.24
C GLY A 207 -6.11 19.82 19.60
N LYS A 208 -6.92 20.81 19.96
CA LYS A 208 -7.58 20.87 21.27
C LYS A 208 -8.97 20.21 21.19
N PRO A 209 -9.21 19.11 21.92
CA PRO A 209 -10.55 18.56 22.03
C PRO A 209 -11.44 19.51 22.84
N PHE A 210 -12.61 19.85 22.30
CA PHE A 210 -13.63 20.59 23.02
C PHE A 210 -14.47 19.60 23.85
N THR A 211 -14.61 19.87 25.15
CA THR A 211 -15.44 19.04 26.05
C THR A 211 -16.85 19.62 26.15
N ASN A 212 -17.86 18.76 26.30
CA ASN A 212 -19.28 19.16 26.47
C ASN A 212 -19.82 20.08 25.36
N THR A 213 -19.33 19.91 24.13
CA THR A 213 -19.74 20.73 22.99
C THR A 213 -20.52 19.87 22.00
N ALA A 214 -21.74 20.29 21.66
CA ALA A 214 -22.50 19.67 20.59
C ALA A 214 -21.97 20.18 19.24
N THR A 215 -21.38 19.32 18.43
CA THR A 215 -20.99 19.63 17.06
C THR A 215 -22.23 19.62 16.17
N LEU A 216 -22.57 20.74 15.54
CA LEU A 216 -23.71 20.82 14.62
C LEU A 216 -23.27 20.41 13.20
N GLY A 217 -23.80 19.30 12.70
CA GLY A 217 -23.78 18.98 11.27
C GLY A 217 -24.22 17.56 10.97
N LYS A 218 -23.73 16.98 9.86
CA LYS A 218 -24.19 15.67 9.34
C LYS A 218 -23.14 14.60 9.60
N ASP A 219 -23.58 13.48 10.17
CA ASP A 219 -22.73 12.32 10.40
C ASP A 219 -22.30 11.69 9.07
N LEU A 220 -20.99 11.59 8.85
CA LEU A 220 -20.41 10.88 7.70
C LEU A 220 -20.40 9.37 7.95
N LYS A 221 -19.89 8.95 9.12
CA LYS A 221 -19.85 7.55 9.59
C LYS A 221 -19.89 7.53 11.12
N VAL A 222 -20.57 6.52 11.67
CA VAL A 222 -20.58 6.21 13.11
C VAL A 222 -19.81 4.90 13.30
N LEU A 223 -18.70 4.96 14.04
CA LEU A 223 -17.81 3.82 14.26
C LEU A 223 -17.62 3.58 15.77
N PRO A 224 -17.66 2.33 16.24
CA PRO A 224 -17.29 2.02 17.61
C PRO A 224 -15.79 2.31 17.82
N ALA A 225 -15.47 3.11 18.83
CA ALA A 225 -14.10 3.48 19.18
C ALA A 225 -13.90 3.38 20.70
N ALA A 226 -12.75 2.86 21.13
CA ALA A 226 -12.41 2.74 22.55
C ALA A 226 -11.93 4.07 23.18
N CYS A 227 -11.51 5.02 22.34
CA CYS A 227 -10.98 6.33 22.72
C CYS A 227 -11.37 7.38 21.65
N PRO A 228 -11.27 8.69 21.96
CA PRO A 228 -11.52 9.76 21.00
C PRO A 228 -10.76 9.53 19.67
N GLY A 229 -11.50 9.42 18.57
CA GLY A 229 -11.01 8.94 17.28
C GLY A 229 -10.43 10.02 16.36
N GLN A 230 -9.55 10.90 16.87
CA GLN A 230 -8.96 11.97 16.05
C GLN A 230 -8.30 11.42 14.78
N ALA A 231 -7.54 10.32 14.90
CA ALA A 231 -6.90 9.67 13.76
C ALA A 231 -7.90 9.22 12.69
N LEU A 232 -9.08 8.71 13.08
CA LEU A 232 -10.11 8.31 12.12
C LEU A 232 -10.59 9.51 11.31
N CYS A 233 -10.95 10.62 11.97
CA CYS A 233 -11.39 11.81 11.24
C CYS A 233 -10.28 12.40 10.38
N SER A 234 -9.05 12.48 10.90
CA SER A 234 -7.91 12.98 10.15
C SER A 234 -7.60 12.16 8.88
N ASP A 235 -7.91 10.87 8.87
CA ASP A 235 -7.74 10.02 7.70
C ASP A 235 -8.87 10.15 6.68
N HIS A 236 -10.07 10.53 7.11
CA HIS A 236 -11.25 10.50 6.26
C HIS A 236 -11.35 11.76 5.36
N PRO A 237 -11.32 11.62 4.03
CA PRO A 237 -11.31 12.72 3.05
C PRO A 237 -12.33 13.84 3.26
N SER A 238 -13.51 13.49 3.76
CA SER A 238 -14.61 14.43 3.95
C SER A 238 -14.83 14.82 5.41
N CYS A 239 -14.06 14.26 6.35
CA CYS A 239 -14.26 14.51 7.78
C CYS A 239 -13.60 15.82 8.17
N THR A 240 -14.37 16.70 8.79
CA THR A 240 -13.91 18.02 9.25
C THR A 240 -13.91 18.14 10.77
N TYR A 241 -14.69 17.32 11.47
CA TYR A 241 -14.76 17.22 12.93
C TYR A 241 -15.28 15.84 13.34
N PHE A 242 -15.06 15.45 14.59
CA PHE A 242 -15.61 14.24 15.20
C PHE A 242 -16.20 14.55 16.57
N SER A 243 -17.20 13.77 16.97
CA SER A 243 -17.71 13.69 18.35
C SER A 243 -17.40 12.32 18.93
N PHE A 244 -17.27 12.24 20.25
CA PHE A 244 -17.06 10.99 20.98
C PHE A 244 -17.93 11.00 22.22
N ASP A 245 -18.93 10.11 22.23
CA ASP A 245 -19.78 9.87 23.38
C ASP A 245 -19.24 8.67 24.16
N ARG A 246 -19.10 8.83 25.49
CA ARG A 246 -18.58 7.79 26.38
C ARG A 246 -19.72 6.96 26.98
#